data_AF-A0A1E7ZAP5-F1
#
_entry.id   AF-A0A1E7ZAP5-F1
#
_cell.length_a   1.000
_cell.length_b   1.000
_cell.length_c   1.000
_cell.angle_alpha   90.00
_cell.angle_beta   90.00
_cell.angle_gamma   90.00
#
_symmetry.space_group_name_H-M   'P 1'
#
loop_
_entity.id
_entity.type
_entity.pdbx_description
1 polymer ?
#
loop_
_entity_poly.entity_id
_entity_poly.type
_entity_poly.pdbx_seq_one_letter_code
_entity_poly.pdbx_strand_id
1 'polypeptide(L)'
;MLLACLLNNLPLHAAEENKVAETQPLPAWFQEKVKGMPEDELAVLHTPMVEMLLGTRERFFDSMKEKSKEEIAAYIAGMNRVRSDSLFNPEKDMASIPLNTESEMFNSWKVERPKSLNPEREPGPFYLSRYATAGRQQPGVQTFVGAPVAIYPDDLIAGKVDVAIVGAPLDMGSYYRGQRFGPQAIRSGRYRGGIDMATLVDPSKVLSIVDYGDIAIDNMSTEISIQHVRERVREIAETGTIPFIVGGDHSLEYPDVAALADVHGKESFGVIHFDSHYDAGKGSVHWMTHGQPVYRIVKEGHVNPENYIQVGLRGPWPSPEGFEWMRNNGMRYHTKAEVEKKGWDAVVEEALTEARNGPEKLYISFDVDVIDPAFIPGTGTPVPGGLTMREAIPLVRALCAEHDIVGFELVELDPLLDPTYRSALNAGYIMQACLTGVAMRKEGITDGKYLSELSTEHHQPQAGIEGKKAGKREEVDPDFAYPQR
;
A
#
# COMPACT_ATOMS: atom_id res chain seq x y z
N MET A 1 -20.88 -16.74 -9.95
CA MET A 1 -20.35 -15.38 -10.18
C MET A 1 -21.29 -14.25 -9.72
N LEU A 2 -22.63 -14.37 -9.76
CA LEU A 2 -23.53 -13.27 -9.36
C LEU A 2 -23.88 -13.17 -7.85
N LEU A 3 -23.53 -14.17 -7.03
CA LEU A 3 -23.93 -14.17 -5.60
C LEU A 3 -22.91 -13.47 -4.67
N ALA A 4 -21.67 -13.25 -5.12
CA ALA A 4 -20.63 -12.59 -4.33
C ALA A 4 -20.75 -11.06 -4.33
N CYS A 5 -21.31 -10.46 -5.38
CA CYS A 5 -21.49 -9.00 -5.46
C CYS A 5 -22.59 -8.44 -4.54
N LEU A 6 -23.50 -9.29 -4.04
CA LEU A 6 -24.61 -8.82 -3.18
C LEU A 6 -24.20 -8.63 -1.71
N LEU A 7 -23.13 -9.29 -1.25
CA LEU A 7 -22.63 -9.11 0.12
C LEU A 7 -21.69 -7.91 0.26
N ASN A 8 -21.08 -7.43 -0.83
CA ASN A 8 -20.18 -6.27 -0.83
C ASN A 8 -20.89 -4.90 -0.83
N ASN A 9 -22.23 -4.88 -0.94
CA ASN A 9 -23.03 -3.65 -1.00
C ASN A 9 -23.83 -3.37 0.28
N LEU A 10 -23.56 -4.10 1.37
CA LEU A 10 -24.17 -3.82 2.65
C LEU A 10 -23.28 -2.84 3.42
N PRO A 11 -23.82 -1.71 3.91
CA PRO A 11 -23.08 -0.89 4.85
C PRO A 11 -22.91 -1.74 6.11
N LEU A 12 -21.72 -2.32 6.28
CA LEU A 12 -21.21 -2.68 7.60
C LEU A 12 -20.99 -1.34 8.32
N HIS A 13 -22.10 -0.74 8.78
CA HIS A 13 -22.04 0.33 9.74
C HIS A 13 -21.21 -0.18 10.90
N ALA A 14 -20.07 0.47 11.10
CA ALA A 14 -19.24 0.30 12.27
C ALA A 14 -20.14 0.26 13.50
N ALA A 15 -19.88 -0.69 14.40
CA ALA A 15 -20.42 -0.67 15.74
C ALA A 15 -19.98 0.64 16.42
N GLU A 16 -20.76 1.70 16.26
CA GLU A 16 -20.76 2.84 17.17
C GLU A 16 -21.46 2.38 18.45
N GLU A 17 -20.70 2.33 19.54
CA GLU A 17 -21.26 2.63 20.84
C GLU A 17 -21.92 4.01 20.77
N ASN A 18 -23.25 4.05 20.93
CA ASN A 18 -24.01 5.21 21.38
C ASN A 18 -23.91 6.52 20.56
N LYS A 19 -24.15 6.47 19.25
CA LYS A 19 -24.97 7.53 18.63
C LYS A 19 -26.31 6.93 18.25
N VAL A 20 -27.35 7.43 18.91
CA VAL A 20 -28.74 7.18 18.51
C VAL A 20 -28.87 7.77 17.10
N ALA A 21 -28.72 6.94 16.06
CA ALA A 21 -29.22 7.27 14.74
C ALA A 21 -30.67 7.73 14.96
N GLU A 22 -31.03 8.93 14.50
CA GLU A 22 -32.39 9.45 14.63
C GLU A 22 -33.36 8.34 14.24
N THR A 23 -34.04 7.77 15.23
CA THR A 23 -34.87 6.59 15.02
C THR A 23 -35.99 7.02 14.10
N GLN A 24 -35.89 6.68 12.82
CA GLN A 24 -36.95 7.00 11.88
C GLN A 24 -38.25 6.39 12.42
N PRO A 25 -39.29 7.22 12.62
CA PRO A 25 -40.51 6.78 13.26
C PRO A 25 -41.17 5.67 12.41
N LEU A 26 -41.65 4.62 13.08
CA LEU A 26 -42.39 3.56 12.41
C LEU A 26 -43.67 4.16 11.78
N PRO A 27 -44.11 3.70 10.59
CA PRO A 27 -45.37 4.16 10.00
C PRO A 27 -46.55 3.95 10.97
N ALA A 28 -47.46 4.92 11.07
CA ALA A 28 -48.58 4.86 12.02
C ALA A 28 -49.43 3.57 11.88
N TRP A 29 -49.64 3.12 10.64
CA TRP A 29 -50.36 1.87 10.38
C TRP A 29 -49.62 0.63 10.93
N PHE A 30 -48.29 0.65 10.91
CA PHE A 30 -47.44 -0.43 11.40
C PHE A 30 -47.37 -0.42 12.92
N GLN A 31 -47.32 0.77 13.54
CA GLN A 31 -47.38 0.93 15.00
C GLN A 31 -48.62 0.27 15.61
N GLU A 32 -49.78 0.42 14.98
CA GLU A 32 -51.01 -0.25 15.45
C GLU A 32 -50.93 -1.78 15.30
N LYS A 33 -50.25 -2.30 14.26
CA LYS A 33 -50.05 -3.76 14.10
C LYS A 33 -49.11 -4.35 15.14
N VAL A 34 -48.06 -3.64 15.54
CA VAL A 34 -47.09 -4.10 16.56
C VAL A 34 -47.47 -3.72 17.99
N LYS A 35 -48.62 -3.06 18.18
CA LYS A 35 -49.10 -2.62 19.50
C LYS A 35 -49.18 -3.78 20.50
N GLY A 36 -48.49 -3.63 21.62
CA GLY A 36 -48.40 -4.64 22.69
C GLY A 36 -47.30 -5.68 22.50
N MET A 37 -46.46 -5.58 21.46
CA MET A 37 -45.19 -6.32 21.41
C MET A 37 -44.16 -5.68 22.34
N PRO A 38 -43.24 -6.45 22.93
CA PRO A 38 -42.17 -5.92 23.79
C PRO A 38 -41.27 -4.92 23.04
N GLU A 39 -40.90 -3.81 23.69
CA GLU A 39 -40.07 -2.76 23.07
C GLU A 39 -38.67 -3.26 22.68
N ASP A 40 -38.11 -4.19 23.46
CA ASP A 40 -36.82 -4.82 23.20
C ASP A 40 -36.85 -5.70 21.94
N GLU A 41 -37.96 -6.39 21.67
CA GLU A 41 -38.14 -7.12 20.41
C GLU A 41 -38.24 -6.18 19.20
N LEU A 42 -38.88 -5.02 19.36
CA LEU A 42 -39.04 -4.03 18.29
C LEU A 42 -37.76 -3.25 17.99
N ALA A 43 -36.78 -3.26 18.90
CA ALA A 43 -35.52 -2.52 18.73
C ALA A 43 -34.77 -2.89 17.44
N VAL A 44 -34.90 -4.14 16.96
CA VAL A 44 -34.26 -4.58 15.69
C VAL A 44 -34.76 -3.80 14.47
N LEU A 45 -35.97 -3.24 14.51
CA LEU A 45 -36.55 -2.43 13.44
C LEU A 45 -35.85 -1.08 13.28
N HIS A 46 -35.04 -0.67 14.25
CA HIS A 46 -34.22 0.54 14.21
C HIS A 46 -32.76 0.25 13.87
N THR A 47 -32.41 -1.01 13.57
CA THR A 47 -31.06 -1.40 13.17
C THR A 47 -30.94 -1.57 11.65
N PRO A 48 -29.71 -1.53 11.09
CA PRO A 48 -29.46 -1.84 9.68
C PRO A 48 -29.92 -3.26 9.24
N MET A 49 -30.24 -4.15 10.19
CA MET A 49 -30.77 -5.50 9.91
C MET A 49 -32.03 -5.48 9.02
N VAL A 50 -32.85 -4.43 9.12
CA VAL A 50 -34.05 -4.25 8.27
C VAL A 50 -33.67 -4.16 6.79
N GLU A 51 -32.67 -3.34 6.50
CA GLU A 51 -32.17 -3.11 5.14
C GLU A 51 -31.35 -4.29 4.66
N MET A 52 -30.61 -4.95 5.55
CA MET A 52 -29.83 -6.14 5.24
C MET A 52 -30.69 -7.29 4.70
N LEU A 53 -31.86 -7.52 5.29
CA LEU A 53 -32.70 -8.66 4.93
C LEU A 53 -33.65 -8.39 3.75
N LEU A 54 -34.11 -7.16 3.55
CA LEU A 54 -35.12 -6.82 2.52
C LEU A 54 -34.71 -5.67 1.59
N GLY A 55 -33.46 -5.23 1.65
CA GLY A 55 -32.84 -4.23 0.78
C GLY A 55 -33.14 -2.78 1.17
N THR A 56 -34.41 -2.45 1.47
CA THR A 56 -34.80 -1.10 1.93
C THR A 56 -35.87 -1.17 3.02
N ARG A 57 -35.93 -0.14 3.87
CA ARG A 57 -37.00 -0.01 4.88
C ARG A 57 -38.39 0.04 4.24
N GLU A 58 -38.52 0.71 3.10
CA GLU A 58 -39.78 0.77 2.34
C GLU A 58 -40.23 -0.63 1.91
N ARG A 59 -39.35 -1.42 1.30
CA ARG A 59 -39.64 -2.81 0.91
C ARG A 59 -40.00 -3.67 2.12
N PHE A 60 -39.30 -3.47 3.24
CA PHE A 60 -39.66 -4.13 4.48
C PHE A 60 -41.10 -3.79 4.87
N PHE A 61 -41.45 -2.52 5.02
CA PHE A 61 -42.79 -2.12 5.44
C PHE A 61 -43.87 -2.51 4.42
N ASP A 62 -43.60 -2.42 3.12
CA ASP A 62 -44.52 -2.87 2.07
C ASP A 62 -44.83 -4.36 2.19
N SER A 63 -43.82 -5.19 2.48
CA SER A 63 -44.00 -6.63 2.69
C SER A 63 -44.87 -6.97 3.92
N MET A 64 -45.07 -6.01 4.84
CA MET A 64 -45.84 -6.18 6.08
C MET A 64 -47.30 -5.68 5.98
N LYS A 65 -47.68 -4.99 4.89
CA LYS A 65 -49.02 -4.40 4.73
C LYS A 65 -50.14 -5.45 4.77
N GLU A 66 -49.96 -6.57 4.08
CA GLU A 66 -50.96 -7.64 4.00
C GLU A 66 -50.79 -8.73 5.07
N LYS A 67 -49.73 -8.65 5.89
CA LYS A 67 -49.43 -9.65 6.91
C LYS A 67 -50.28 -9.49 8.17
N SER A 68 -50.65 -10.61 8.79
CA SER A 68 -51.30 -10.65 10.10
C SER A 68 -50.35 -10.18 11.21
N LYS A 69 -50.90 -9.93 12.40
CA LYS A 69 -50.10 -9.55 13.57
C LYS A 69 -49.13 -10.68 13.96
N GLU A 70 -49.60 -11.92 13.88
CA GLU A 70 -48.82 -13.13 14.18
C GLU A 70 -47.68 -13.31 13.17
N GLU A 71 -47.93 -13.06 11.88
CA GLU A 71 -46.89 -13.11 10.86
C GLU A 71 -45.82 -12.03 11.11
N ILE A 72 -46.23 -10.80 11.41
CA ILE A 72 -45.29 -9.70 11.72
C ILE A 72 -44.44 -10.05 12.95
N ALA A 73 -45.05 -10.60 14.00
CA ALA A 73 -44.32 -11.06 15.19
C ALA A 73 -43.28 -12.12 14.84
N ALA A 74 -43.64 -13.10 14.02
CA ALA A 74 -42.72 -14.14 13.57
C ALA A 74 -41.55 -13.57 12.73
N TYR A 75 -41.81 -12.56 11.90
CA TYR A 75 -40.75 -11.86 11.16
C TYR A 75 -39.79 -11.15 12.09
N ILE A 76 -40.30 -10.38 13.06
CA ILE A 76 -39.46 -9.65 14.04
C ILE A 76 -38.65 -10.64 14.89
N ALA A 77 -39.27 -11.72 15.37
CA ALA A 77 -38.57 -12.79 16.08
C ALA A 77 -37.47 -13.44 15.23
N GLY A 78 -37.74 -13.66 13.94
CA GLY A 78 -36.75 -14.13 12.97
C GLY A 78 -35.58 -13.16 12.81
N MET A 79 -35.85 -11.85 12.72
CA MET A 79 -34.81 -10.83 12.65
C MET A 79 -33.97 -10.76 13.93
N ASN A 80 -34.60 -10.82 15.10
CA ASN A 80 -33.89 -10.86 16.38
C ASN A 80 -33.01 -12.11 16.51
N ARG A 81 -33.50 -13.26 16.04
CA ARG A 81 -32.69 -14.48 15.97
C ARG A 81 -31.49 -14.29 15.05
N VAL A 82 -31.68 -13.82 13.81
CA VAL A 82 -30.58 -13.57 12.87
C VAL A 82 -29.56 -12.59 13.47
N ARG A 83 -30.03 -11.52 14.12
CA ARG A 83 -29.18 -10.58 14.84
C ARG A 83 -28.40 -11.28 15.95
N SER A 84 -29.06 -12.05 16.81
CA SER A 84 -28.40 -12.78 17.89
C SER A 84 -27.37 -13.79 17.37
N ASP A 85 -27.68 -14.49 16.29
CA ASP A 85 -26.80 -15.47 15.65
C ASP A 85 -25.59 -14.79 14.96
N SER A 86 -25.69 -13.50 14.64
CA SER A 86 -24.61 -12.70 14.03
C SER A 86 -23.65 -12.03 15.03
N LEU A 87 -24.04 -11.95 16.31
CA LEU A 87 -23.26 -11.31 17.36
C LEU A 87 -22.38 -12.33 18.07
N PHE A 88 -21.22 -11.86 18.55
CA PHE A 88 -20.34 -12.68 19.38
C PHE A 88 -21.07 -13.15 20.65
N ASN A 89 -21.09 -14.47 20.87
CA ASN A 89 -21.67 -15.09 22.05
C ASN A 89 -20.57 -15.80 22.87
N PRO A 90 -20.15 -15.28 24.03
CA PRO A 90 -19.08 -15.89 24.82
C PRO A 90 -19.39 -17.29 25.38
N GLU A 91 -20.66 -17.74 25.35
CA GLU A 91 -21.04 -19.10 25.76
C GLU A 91 -20.80 -20.14 24.65
N LYS A 92 -20.70 -19.71 23.39
CA LYS A 92 -20.64 -20.60 22.21
C LYS A 92 -19.46 -20.31 21.29
N ASP A 93 -19.06 -19.05 21.22
CA ASP A 93 -18.03 -18.53 20.33
C ASP A 93 -16.75 -18.25 21.12
N MET A 94 -15.61 -18.58 20.53
CA MET A 94 -14.31 -18.17 21.04
C MET A 94 -13.87 -16.91 20.30
N ALA A 95 -13.59 -15.83 21.03
CA ALA A 95 -13.10 -14.57 20.44
C ALA A 95 -11.75 -14.77 19.72
N SER A 96 -10.96 -15.71 20.21
CA SER A 96 -9.73 -16.19 19.59
C SER A 96 -9.46 -17.62 20.05
N ILE A 97 -8.98 -18.48 19.14
CA ILE A 97 -8.39 -19.75 19.54
C ILE A 97 -7.00 -19.46 20.11
N PRO A 98 -6.70 -19.77 21.38
CA PRO A 98 -5.39 -19.52 21.95
C PRO A 98 -4.34 -20.35 21.21
N LEU A 99 -3.19 -19.74 20.97
CA LEU A 99 -2.05 -20.45 20.39
C LEU A 99 -1.47 -21.39 21.45
N ASN A 100 -0.89 -22.51 20.99
CA ASN A 100 -0.17 -23.42 21.87
C ASN A 100 1.19 -22.80 22.29
N THR A 101 1.19 -22.00 23.35
CA THR A 101 2.38 -21.33 23.89
C THR A 101 3.40 -22.29 24.54
N GLU A 102 3.04 -23.57 24.73
CA GLU A 102 3.95 -24.61 25.22
C GLU A 102 4.71 -25.31 24.08
N SER A 103 4.38 -25.02 22.81
CA SER A 103 5.08 -25.57 21.66
C SER A 103 6.54 -25.11 21.63
N GLU A 104 7.48 -26.05 21.58
CA GLU A 104 8.92 -25.77 21.40
C GLU A 104 9.21 -25.04 20.08
N MET A 105 8.28 -25.11 19.12
CA MET A 105 8.39 -24.47 17.80
C MET A 105 7.59 -23.17 17.67
N PHE A 106 7.04 -22.61 18.77
CA PHE A 106 6.16 -21.43 18.73
C PHE A 106 6.73 -20.26 17.90
N ASN A 107 8.02 -19.96 18.07
CA ASN A 107 8.69 -18.88 17.34
C ASN A 107 9.58 -19.36 16.18
N SER A 108 9.56 -20.65 15.82
CA SER A 108 10.54 -21.22 14.89
C SER A 108 10.57 -20.57 13.50
N TRP A 109 9.46 -19.97 13.08
CA TRP A 109 9.31 -19.27 11.80
C TRP A 109 10.18 -18.00 11.68
N LYS A 110 10.51 -17.36 12.81
CA LYS A 110 11.35 -16.15 12.85
C LYS A 110 12.71 -16.34 13.54
N VAL A 111 13.07 -17.57 13.90
CA VAL A 111 14.37 -17.84 14.52
C VAL A 111 15.48 -17.61 13.50
N GLU A 112 16.37 -16.68 13.82
CA GLU A 112 17.55 -16.41 13.02
C GLU A 112 18.61 -17.50 13.21
N ARG A 113 19.31 -17.84 12.11
CA ARG A 113 20.47 -18.73 12.18
C ARG A 113 21.60 -18.03 12.95
N PRO A 114 22.20 -18.66 13.97
CA PRO A 114 23.33 -18.07 14.69
C PRO A 114 24.46 -17.66 13.75
N LYS A 115 24.94 -16.41 13.88
CA LYS A 115 26.06 -15.87 13.06
C LYS A 115 27.30 -16.77 13.10
N SER A 116 27.57 -17.43 14.24
CA SER A 116 28.70 -18.36 14.43
C SER A 116 28.63 -19.63 13.58
N LEU A 117 27.48 -19.95 12.97
CA LEU A 117 27.32 -21.07 12.05
C LEU A 117 27.48 -20.68 10.57
N ASN A 118 27.74 -19.40 10.30
CA ASN A 118 27.96 -18.90 8.95
C ASN A 118 29.47 -18.76 8.68
N PRO A 119 29.90 -18.85 7.40
CA PRO A 119 31.28 -18.56 7.05
C PRO A 119 31.68 -17.16 7.53
N GLU A 120 32.87 -17.03 8.12
CA GLU A 120 33.41 -15.73 8.53
C GLU A 120 33.56 -14.82 7.30
N ARG A 121 33.10 -13.58 7.44
CA ARG A 121 33.25 -12.52 6.46
C ARG A 121 33.25 -11.17 7.14
N GLU A 122 33.93 -10.21 6.54
CA GLU A 122 33.80 -8.81 6.94
C GLU A 122 32.37 -8.33 6.70
N PRO A 123 31.81 -7.47 7.59
CA PRO A 123 30.55 -6.82 7.34
C PRO A 123 30.59 -5.97 6.06
N GLY A 124 29.50 -6.02 5.30
CA GLY A 124 29.31 -5.24 4.09
C GLY A 124 28.50 -5.97 3.01
N PRO A 125 27.97 -5.24 2.01
CA PRO A 125 27.23 -5.84 0.91
C PRO A 125 28.11 -6.71 0.01
N PHE A 126 27.56 -7.78 -0.54
CA PHE A 126 28.28 -8.69 -1.44
C PHE A 126 27.40 -9.17 -2.60
N TYR A 127 28.01 -9.45 -3.75
CA TYR A 127 27.29 -9.90 -4.95
C TYR A 127 27.12 -11.41 -4.97
N LEU A 128 25.91 -11.87 -5.31
CA LEU A 128 25.61 -13.29 -5.54
C LEU A 128 25.83 -13.72 -7.00
N SER A 129 26.10 -12.78 -7.91
CA SER A 129 26.32 -13.09 -9.32
C SER A 129 27.75 -13.58 -9.57
N ARG A 130 27.88 -14.64 -10.36
CA ARG A 130 29.18 -15.11 -10.89
C ARG A 130 29.69 -14.22 -12.02
N TYR A 131 28.80 -13.50 -12.71
CA TYR A 131 29.12 -12.78 -13.93
C TYR A 131 29.26 -11.28 -13.66
N ALA A 132 30.39 -10.71 -14.07
CA ALA A 132 30.72 -9.30 -13.84
C ALA A 132 29.79 -8.33 -14.58
N THR A 133 29.29 -8.73 -15.75
CA THR A 133 28.30 -7.99 -16.51
C THR A 133 27.25 -8.97 -16.98
N ALA A 134 26.02 -8.71 -16.60
CA ALA A 134 24.93 -9.63 -16.83
C ALA A 134 23.80 -8.92 -17.63
N GLY A 135 24.05 -7.67 -18.05
CA GLY A 135 23.16 -6.87 -18.87
C GLY A 135 21.76 -6.76 -18.26
N ARG A 136 20.73 -6.62 -19.09
CA ARG A 136 19.32 -6.58 -18.65
C ARG A 136 18.76 -7.95 -18.25
N GLN A 137 19.48 -9.05 -18.46
CA GLN A 137 18.99 -10.42 -18.23
C GLN A 137 19.75 -11.15 -17.12
N GLN A 138 20.32 -10.42 -16.14
CA GLN A 138 21.40 -10.91 -15.30
C GLN A 138 21.31 -12.41 -14.94
N PRO A 139 22.11 -13.31 -15.56
CA PRO A 139 22.20 -14.69 -15.12
C PRO A 139 22.70 -14.75 -13.67
N GLY A 140 22.02 -15.50 -12.80
CA GLY A 140 22.39 -15.65 -11.40
C GLY A 140 21.19 -15.66 -10.46
N VAL A 141 21.47 -15.56 -9.16
CA VAL A 141 20.45 -15.35 -8.13
C VAL A 141 19.85 -13.96 -8.33
N GLN A 142 18.52 -13.91 -8.41
CA GLN A 142 17.80 -12.68 -8.72
C GLN A 142 17.59 -11.87 -7.46
N THR A 143 18.15 -10.66 -7.42
CA THR A 143 17.96 -9.67 -6.36
C THR A 143 17.19 -8.47 -6.89
N PHE A 144 16.60 -7.69 -5.97
CA PHE A 144 15.97 -6.41 -6.29
C PHE A 144 16.94 -5.52 -7.06
N VAL A 145 16.50 -5.02 -8.22
CA VAL A 145 17.29 -4.18 -9.15
C VAL A 145 18.69 -4.72 -9.51
N GLY A 146 18.98 -6.00 -9.27
CA GLY A 146 20.34 -6.56 -9.43
C GLY A 146 21.35 -6.05 -8.38
N ALA A 147 20.87 -5.53 -7.25
CA ALA A 147 21.70 -5.02 -6.17
C ALA A 147 22.51 -6.14 -5.47
N PRO A 148 23.66 -5.79 -4.84
CA PRO A 148 24.32 -6.69 -3.90
C PRO A 148 23.39 -7.00 -2.70
N VAL A 149 23.72 -8.06 -1.97
CA VAL A 149 22.97 -8.52 -0.80
C VAL A 149 23.62 -8.02 0.47
N ALA A 150 22.81 -7.62 1.45
CA ALA A 150 23.18 -7.48 2.86
C ALA A 150 22.30 -8.43 3.69
N ILE A 151 22.84 -8.96 4.79
CA ILE A 151 22.12 -9.94 5.65
C ILE A 151 21.87 -9.37 7.04
N TYR A 152 22.78 -8.53 7.54
CA TYR A 152 22.77 -8.03 8.92
C TYR A 152 22.86 -6.51 8.98
N PRO A 153 22.46 -5.88 10.10
CA PRO A 153 22.58 -4.43 10.28
C PRO A 153 24.02 -3.94 10.13
N ASP A 154 24.99 -4.73 10.59
CA ASP A 154 26.42 -4.44 10.44
C ASP A 154 26.84 -4.30 8.97
N ASP A 155 26.18 -5.00 8.04
CA ASP A 155 26.44 -4.87 6.61
C ASP A 155 25.95 -3.54 6.06
N LEU A 156 24.78 -3.08 6.53
CA LEU A 156 24.21 -1.80 6.14
C LEU A 156 25.13 -0.65 6.59
N ILE A 157 25.57 -0.71 7.85
CA ILE A 157 26.48 0.27 8.45
C ILE A 157 27.83 0.27 7.72
N ALA A 158 28.45 -0.91 7.56
CA ALA A 158 29.76 -1.01 6.91
C ALA A 158 29.72 -0.60 5.43
N GLY A 159 28.62 -0.94 4.74
CA GLY A 159 28.37 -0.57 3.34
C GLY A 159 27.95 0.88 3.14
N LYS A 160 27.69 1.63 4.23
CA LYS A 160 27.07 2.97 4.20
C LYS A 160 25.86 2.98 3.27
N VAL A 161 25.00 1.99 3.45
CA VAL A 161 23.88 1.71 2.55
C VAL A 161 22.86 2.85 2.67
N ASP A 162 22.51 3.43 1.52
CA ASP A 162 21.50 4.48 1.45
C ASP A 162 20.09 3.85 1.49
N VAL A 163 19.87 2.76 0.75
CA VAL A 163 18.57 2.09 0.61
C VAL A 163 18.70 0.57 0.75
N ALA A 164 17.91 -0.02 1.65
CA ALA A 164 17.77 -1.47 1.77
C ALA A 164 16.38 -1.88 1.28
N ILE A 165 16.34 -2.58 0.14
CA ILE A 165 15.10 -3.12 -0.41
C ILE A 165 14.83 -4.47 0.24
N VAL A 166 13.69 -4.61 0.91
CA VAL A 166 13.30 -5.80 1.67
C VAL A 166 11.91 -6.27 1.24
N GLY A 167 11.72 -7.57 1.04
CA GLY A 167 10.39 -8.12 0.77
C GLY A 167 9.60 -8.39 2.04
N ALA A 168 8.31 -8.11 2.04
CA ALA A 168 7.40 -8.45 3.12
C ALA A 168 6.22 -9.30 2.59
N PRO A 169 6.38 -10.63 2.47
CA PRO A 169 5.39 -11.49 1.80
C PRO A 169 4.16 -11.82 2.68
N LEU A 170 3.52 -10.81 3.29
CA LEU A 170 2.33 -10.93 4.12
C LEU A 170 1.07 -10.62 3.29
N ASP A 171 0.17 -11.59 3.06
CA ASP A 171 -1.07 -11.34 2.31
C ASP A 171 -2.35 -11.78 3.04
N MET A 172 -2.24 -12.03 4.35
CA MET A 172 -3.34 -12.59 5.14
C MET A 172 -4.39 -11.58 5.58
N GLY A 173 -4.05 -10.29 5.56
CA GLY A 173 -4.96 -9.17 5.82
C GLY A 173 -5.90 -8.87 4.65
N SER A 174 -5.59 -9.40 3.46
CA SER A 174 -6.45 -9.38 2.27
C SER A 174 -7.26 -10.67 2.14
N TYR A 175 -8.47 -10.56 1.58
CA TYR A 175 -9.34 -11.71 1.30
C TYR A 175 -9.15 -12.30 -0.11
N TYR A 176 -8.37 -11.65 -0.99
CA TYR A 176 -8.06 -12.18 -2.32
C TYR A 176 -6.84 -13.12 -2.32
N ARG A 177 -5.81 -12.82 -1.53
CA ARG A 177 -4.51 -13.52 -1.42
C ARG A 177 -3.73 -13.55 -2.75
N GLY A 178 -2.40 -13.67 -2.67
CA GLY A 178 -1.50 -13.71 -3.84
C GLY A 178 -0.41 -12.64 -3.80
N GLN A 179 -0.64 -11.55 -3.07
CA GLN A 179 0.30 -10.45 -2.88
C GLN A 179 1.63 -10.87 -2.23
N ARG A 180 1.65 -12.00 -1.51
CA ARG A 180 2.88 -12.60 -0.96
C ARG A 180 3.92 -12.94 -2.04
N PHE A 181 3.50 -13.10 -3.30
CA PHE A 181 4.38 -13.37 -4.44
C PHE A 181 4.88 -12.09 -5.13
N GLY A 182 4.34 -10.92 -4.77
CA GLY A 182 4.78 -9.60 -5.25
C GLY A 182 6.29 -9.35 -5.14
N PRO A 183 6.95 -9.60 -3.97
CA PRO A 183 8.40 -9.38 -3.81
C PRO A 183 9.19 -10.19 -4.85
N GLN A 184 8.85 -11.45 -5.04
CA GLN A 184 9.52 -12.34 -5.99
C GLN A 184 9.26 -11.92 -7.45
N ALA A 185 8.07 -11.44 -7.77
CA ALA A 185 7.75 -10.94 -9.10
C ALA A 185 8.56 -9.68 -9.45
N ILE A 186 8.78 -8.78 -8.48
CA ILE A 186 9.65 -7.61 -8.67
C ILE A 186 11.12 -8.03 -8.80
N ARG A 187 11.62 -8.92 -7.94
CA ARG A 187 13.01 -9.45 -8.06
C ARG A 187 13.27 -10.11 -9.40
N SER A 188 12.33 -10.92 -9.89
CA SER A 188 12.49 -11.66 -11.14
C SER A 188 12.07 -10.87 -12.38
N GLY A 189 11.43 -9.71 -12.19
CA GLY A 189 10.84 -8.89 -13.25
C GLY A 189 11.84 -8.36 -14.27
N ARG A 190 11.31 -7.86 -15.39
CA ARG A 190 12.11 -7.33 -16.51
C ARG A 190 12.85 -6.05 -16.15
N TYR A 191 12.29 -5.24 -15.25
CA TYR A 191 12.86 -3.95 -14.89
C TYR A 191 13.92 -4.12 -13.79
N ARG A 192 15.13 -3.58 -14.02
CA ARG A 192 16.34 -3.85 -13.19
C ARG A 192 17.22 -2.63 -12.94
N GLY A 193 16.62 -1.45 -12.82
CA GLY A 193 17.39 -0.22 -12.64
C GLY A 193 17.94 0.36 -13.95
N GLY A 194 18.90 1.27 -13.80
CA GLY A 194 19.59 1.99 -14.86
C GLY A 194 19.18 3.45 -14.96
N ILE A 195 19.85 4.15 -15.87
CA ILE A 195 19.63 5.58 -16.12
C ILE A 195 18.17 5.87 -16.47
N ASP A 196 17.55 6.80 -15.74
CA ASP A 196 16.27 7.38 -16.12
C ASP A 196 16.51 8.40 -17.24
N MET A 197 15.97 8.15 -18.43
CA MET A 197 16.25 8.99 -19.61
C MET A 197 15.77 10.43 -19.43
N ALA A 198 14.70 10.64 -18.66
CA ALA A 198 14.12 11.96 -18.45
C ALA A 198 15.02 12.84 -17.57
N THR A 199 15.67 12.29 -16.55
CA THR A 199 16.57 13.04 -15.65
C THR A 199 18.06 12.89 -16.00
N LEU A 200 18.41 11.83 -16.71
CA LEU A 200 19.77 11.29 -16.88
C LEU A 200 20.46 10.84 -15.59
N VAL A 201 19.71 10.65 -14.50
CA VAL A 201 20.23 10.12 -13.25
C VAL A 201 20.13 8.61 -13.26
N ASP A 202 21.23 7.94 -12.90
CA ASP A 202 21.29 6.50 -12.70
C ASP A 202 21.41 6.22 -11.19
N PRO A 203 20.32 5.81 -10.51
CA PRO A 203 20.34 5.66 -9.05
C PRO A 203 21.39 4.66 -8.57
N SER A 204 21.71 3.64 -9.37
CA SER A 204 22.71 2.63 -9.02
C SER A 204 24.16 3.16 -8.98
N LYS A 205 24.41 4.34 -9.57
CA LYS A 205 25.71 5.02 -9.54
C LYS A 205 25.82 6.06 -8.43
N VAL A 206 24.70 6.46 -7.85
CA VAL A 206 24.60 7.54 -6.85
C VAL A 206 24.34 6.97 -5.45
N LEU A 207 23.54 5.90 -5.38
CA LEU A 207 23.09 5.27 -4.14
C LEU A 207 23.78 3.92 -3.94
N SER A 208 24.14 3.65 -2.68
CA SER A 208 24.43 2.30 -2.19
C SER A 208 23.11 1.60 -1.90
N ILE A 209 22.69 0.72 -2.79
CA ILE A 209 21.42 -0.02 -2.73
C ILE A 209 21.72 -1.50 -2.47
N VAL A 210 20.97 -2.14 -1.57
CA VAL A 210 21.07 -3.58 -1.30
C VAL A 210 19.72 -4.27 -1.36
N ASP A 211 19.73 -5.55 -1.70
CA ASP A 211 18.64 -6.48 -1.39
C ASP A 211 18.87 -7.05 0.02
N TYR A 212 17.92 -6.83 0.91
CA TYR A 212 17.97 -7.26 2.32
C TYR A 212 17.14 -8.52 2.58
N GLY A 213 16.83 -9.28 1.52
CA GLY A 213 16.06 -10.51 1.61
C GLY A 213 14.58 -10.27 1.89
N ASP A 214 13.93 -11.25 2.48
CA ASP A 214 12.53 -11.20 2.87
C ASP A 214 12.38 -11.28 4.39
N ILE A 215 11.46 -10.48 4.93
CA ILE A 215 11.01 -10.59 6.32
C ILE A 215 10.28 -11.93 6.48
N ALA A 216 10.61 -12.67 7.54
CA ALA A 216 9.91 -13.89 7.87
C ALA A 216 8.46 -13.60 8.26
N ILE A 217 7.51 -14.39 7.77
CA ILE A 217 6.07 -14.22 8.03
C ILE A 217 5.51 -15.52 8.62
N ASP A 218 4.73 -15.41 9.69
CA ASP A 218 3.89 -16.51 10.15
C ASP A 218 2.69 -16.62 9.20
N ASN A 219 2.79 -17.55 8.25
CA ASN A 219 1.79 -17.79 7.20
C ASN A 219 0.41 -18.24 7.70
N MET A 220 0.18 -18.28 9.02
CA MET A 220 -1.11 -18.57 9.65
C MET A 220 -1.65 -17.41 10.49
N SER A 221 -0.90 -16.33 10.71
CA SER A 221 -1.35 -15.19 11.53
C SER A 221 -0.77 -13.85 11.07
N THR A 222 -1.67 -12.95 10.66
CA THR A 222 -1.34 -11.55 10.40
C THR A 222 -0.87 -10.86 11.68
N GLU A 223 -1.59 -11.05 12.78
CA GLU A 223 -1.37 -10.37 14.07
C GLU A 223 0.01 -10.65 14.66
N ILE A 224 0.51 -11.88 14.51
CA ILE A 224 1.86 -12.25 14.92
C ILE A 224 2.89 -11.68 13.95
N SER A 225 2.61 -11.78 12.64
CA SER A 225 3.54 -11.36 11.59
C SER A 225 3.84 -9.86 11.63
N ILE A 226 2.83 -9.01 11.80
CA ILE A 226 3.00 -7.55 11.81
C ILE A 226 3.96 -7.06 12.90
N GLN A 227 4.03 -7.74 14.05
CA GLN A 227 4.97 -7.38 15.11
C GLN A 227 6.41 -7.62 14.65
N HIS A 228 6.65 -8.72 13.94
CA HIS A 228 7.97 -9.02 13.40
C HIS A 228 8.35 -8.15 12.21
N VAL A 229 7.38 -7.78 11.36
CA VAL A 229 7.58 -6.77 10.30
C VAL A 229 8.08 -5.46 10.91
N ARG A 230 7.39 -4.96 11.94
CA ARG A 230 7.80 -3.74 12.67
C ARG A 230 9.23 -3.87 13.23
N GLU A 231 9.57 -5.01 13.84
CA GLU A 231 10.93 -5.28 14.35
C GLU A 231 11.99 -5.16 13.24
N ARG A 232 11.72 -5.72 12.05
CA ARG A 232 12.66 -5.74 10.91
C ARG A 232 12.78 -4.42 10.19
N VAL A 233 11.69 -3.69 9.98
CA VAL A 233 11.72 -2.34 9.39
C VAL A 233 12.46 -1.38 10.32
N ARG A 234 12.20 -1.48 11.63
CA ARG A 234 12.91 -0.70 12.64
C ARG A 234 14.41 -0.98 12.62
N GLU A 235 14.81 -2.25 12.55
CA GLU A 235 16.21 -2.65 12.49
C GLU A 235 16.96 -1.99 11.31
N ILE A 236 16.34 -1.92 10.14
CA ILE A 236 16.91 -1.23 8.97
C ILE A 236 17.03 0.28 9.27
N ALA A 237 15.94 0.92 9.70
CA ALA A 237 15.89 2.35 9.94
C ALA A 237 16.87 2.82 11.03
N GLU A 238 17.12 2.03 12.08
CA GLU A 238 18.09 2.33 13.14
C GLU A 238 19.54 2.46 12.64
N THR A 239 19.86 1.87 11.49
CA THR A 239 21.19 2.02 10.85
C THR A 239 21.36 3.34 10.10
N GLY A 240 20.28 4.11 9.93
CA GLY A 240 20.23 5.29 9.06
C GLY A 240 20.01 4.97 7.58
N THR A 241 19.79 3.70 7.24
CA THR A 241 19.42 3.24 5.90
C THR A 241 17.90 3.37 5.69
N ILE A 242 17.48 3.77 4.49
CA ILE A 242 16.07 3.86 4.12
C ILE A 242 15.51 2.44 3.89
N PRO A 243 14.53 1.97 4.68
CA PRO A 243 13.79 0.75 4.36
C PRO A 243 12.90 0.99 3.14
N PHE A 244 13.10 0.18 2.10
CA PHE A 244 12.23 0.10 0.93
C PHE A 244 11.51 -1.26 0.96
N ILE A 245 10.27 -1.26 1.41
CA ILE A 245 9.46 -2.46 1.58
C ILE A 245 8.78 -2.81 0.24
N VAL A 246 8.82 -4.07 -0.15
CA VAL A 246 8.13 -4.57 -1.34
C VAL A 246 7.21 -5.72 -0.97
N GLY A 247 5.97 -5.63 -1.42
CA GLY A 247 5.00 -6.71 -1.48
C GLY A 247 4.19 -6.89 -0.21
N GLY A 248 3.35 -7.93 -0.25
CA GLY A 248 2.29 -8.14 0.72
C GLY A 248 1.05 -7.30 0.42
N ASP A 249 0.01 -7.50 1.21
CA ASP A 249 -1.18 -6.66 1.23
C ASP A 249 -0.94 -5.39 2.08
N HIS A 250 -1.86 -4.44 2.02
CA HIS A 250 -1.69 -3.14 2.66
C HIS A 250 -1.75 -3.16 4.20
N SER A 251 -1.97 -4.32 4.84
CA SER A 251 -1.85 -4.41 6.31
C SER A 251 -0.43 -4.08 6.81
N LEU A 252 0.56 -4.02 5.90
CA LEU A 252 1.95 -3.65 6.15
C LEU A 252 2.19 -2.16 6.44
N GLU A 253 1.33 -1.25 5.98
CA GLU A 253 1.56 0.18 6.24
C GLU A 253 1.58 0.47 7.75
N TYR A 254 0.72 -0.22 8.52
CA TYR A 254 0.68 -0.08 9.98
C TYR A 254 2.02 -0.39 10.66
N PRO A 255 2.59 -1.61 10.55
CA PRO A 255 3.87 -1.92 11.19
C PRO A 255 5.04 -1.10 10.61
N ASP A 256 4.99 -0.73 9.33
CA ASP A 256 6.07 0.03 8.68
C ASP A 256 6.12 1.46 9.21
N VAL A 257 4.98 2.17 9.24
CA VAL A 257 4.87 3.51 9.82
C VAL A 257 5.17 3.49 11.32
N ALA A 258 4.68 2.48 12.05
CA ALA A 258 4.95 2.35 13.48
C ALA A 258 6.44 2.12 13.77
N ALA A 259 7.15 1.36 12.93
CA ALA A 259 8.59 1.16 13.04
C ALA A 259 9.37 2.46 12.82
N LEU A 260 9.00 3.23 11.79
CA LEU A 260 9.63 4.53 11.51
C LEU A 260 9.37 5.55 12.63
N ALA A 261 8.16 5.52 13.22
CA ALA A 261 7.83 6.33 14.38
C ALA A 261 8.66 5.96 15.63
N ASP A 262 9.00 4.68 15.81
CA ASP A 262 9.88 4.24 16.91
C ASP A 262 11.31 4.80 16.77
N VAL A 263 11.79 5.02 15.55
CA VAL A 263 13.15 5.48 15.27
C VAL A 263 13.25 7.00 15.17
N HIS A 264 12.37 7.63 14.39
CA HIS A 264 12.46 9.05 14.07
C HIS A 264 11.60 9.93 14.99
N GLY A 265 10.53 9.37 15.55
CA GLY A 265 9.53 10.08 16.33
C GLY A 265 8.24 10.35 15.54
N LYS A 266 7.12 10.30 16.24
CA LYS A 266 5.75 10.35 15.68
C LYS A 266 5.39 11.66 14.95
N GLU A 267 6.10 12.74 15.24
CA GLU A 267 5.87 14.06 14.64
C GLU A 267 6.95 14.46 13.62
N SER A 268 7.94 13.60 13.37
CA SER A 268 9.13 13.98 12.62
C SER A 268 9.01 13.77 11.10
N PHE A 269 7.96 13.11 10.62
CA PHE A 269 7.75 12.80 9.21
C PHE A 269 6.27 12.85 8.83
N GLY A 270 5.98 13.09 7.55
CA GLY A 270 4.66 12.97 6.96
C GLY A 270 4.49 11.65 6.20
N VAL A 271 3.25 11.28 5.90
CA VAL A 271 2.91 10.11 5.09
C VAL A 271 2.16 10.56 3.84
N ILE A 272 2.63 10.10 2.67
CA ILE A 272 1.86 10.20 1.43
C ILE A 272 1.43 8.80 1.05
N HIS A 273 0.12 8.59 1.04
CA HIS A 273 -0.52 7.32 0.79
C HIS A 273 -1.21 7.37 -0.59
N PHE A 274 -0.65 6.64 -1.55
CA PHE A 274 -1.20 6.47 -2.88
C PHE A 274 -2.03 5.19 -2.92
N ASP A 275 -3.35 5.35 -3.04
CA ASP A 275 -4.30 4.23 -2.99
C ASP A 275 -5.64 4.64 -3.62
N SER A 276 -6.35 3.66 -4.16
CA SER A 276 -7.74 3.84 -4.53
C SER A 276 -8.69 3.82 -3.33
N HIS A 277 -8.30 3.18 -2.23
CA HIS A 277 -9.01 3.07 -0.97
C HIS A 277 -8.43 4.02 0.08
N TYR A 278 -9.21 4.24 1.14
CA TYR A 278 -8.84 5.16 2.22
C TYR A 278 -8.32 4.44 3.47
N ASP A 279 -8.49 3.11 3.52
CA ASP A 279 -7.89 2.18 4.48
C ASP A 279 -8.02 2.54 5.96
N ALA A 280 -9.07 3.29 6.28
CA ALA A 280 -9.45 3.67 7.63
C ALA A 280 -10.74 2.98 8.10
N GLY A 281 -10.96 1.74 7.66
CA GLY A 281 -12.09 0.91 8.07
C GLY A 281 -12.14 0.67 9.59
N LYS A 282 -13.35 0.63 10.16
CA LYS A 282 -13.57 0.48 11.62
C LYS A 282 -14.60 -0.60 11.89
N GLY A 283 -14.51 -1.21 13.08
CA GLY A 283 -15.52 -2.16 13.56
C GLY A 283 -15.56 -3.50 12.82
N SER A 284 -14.53 -3.81 12.03
CA SER A 284 -14.34 -5.16 11.50
C SER A 284 -14.12 -6.17 12.63
N VAL A 285 -14.50 -7.42 12.38
CA VAL A 285 -14.28 -8.54 13.32
C VAL A 285 -12.78 -8.84 13.49
N HIS A 286 -11.98 -8.58 12.46
CA HIS A 286 -10.52 -8.66 12.52
C HIS A 286 -9.95 -7.26 12.68
N TRP A 287 -8.93 -7.13 13.52
CA TRP A 287 -8.34 -5.83 13.80
C TRP A 287 -7.24 -5.43 12.84
N MET A 288 -6.61 -6.41 12.18
CA MET A 288 -5.52 -6.28 11.22
C MET A 288 -6.00 -6.80 9.86
N THR A 289 -6.36 -5.89 8.97
CA THR A 289 -6.71 -6.19 7.58
C THR A 289 -6.11 -5.14 6.69
N HIS A 290 -6.06 -5.39 5.38
CA HIS A 290 -5.52 -4.43 4.44
C HIS A 290 -6.34 -3.13 4.38
N GLY A 291 -7.64 -3.16 4.67
CA GLY A 291 -8.50 -1.95 4.67
C GLY A 291 -8.56 -1.15 5.98
N GLN A 292 -7.65 -1.39 6.94
CA GLN A 292 -7.63 -0.73 8.26
C GLN A 292 -6.29 -0.12 8.74
N PRO A 293 -5.14 -0.18 8.03
CA PRO A 293 -3.87 0.32 8.55
C PRO A 293 -3.92 1.82 8.90
N VAL A 294 -4.53 2.65 8.07
CA VAL A 294 -4.62 4.11 8.26
C VAL A 294 -5.37 4.45 9.55
N TYR A 295 -6.48 3.76 9.82
CA TYR A 295 -7.20 3.94 11.08
C TYR A 295 -6.31 3.62 12.28
N ARG A 296 -5.49 2.56 12.20
CA ARG A 296 -4.59 2.16 13.28
C ARG A 296 -3.46 3.15 13.51
N ILE A 297 -2.81 3.58 12.43
CA ILE A 297 -1.75 4.60 12.46
C ILE A 297 -2.23 5.85 13.17
N VAL A 298 -3.41 6.36 12.80
CA VAL A 298 -4.02 7.55 13.43
C VAL A 298 -4.45 7.26 14.87
N LYS A 299 -5.14 6.13 15.11
CA LYS A 299 -5.70 5.81 16.44
C LYS A 299 -4.63 5.61 17.52
N GLU A 300 -3.49 5.04 17.15
CA GLU A 300 -2.34 4.82 18.05
C GLU A 300 -1.35 5.99 18.04
N GLY A 301 -1.60 6.99 17.20
CA GLY A 301 -0.79 8.21 17.08
C GLY A 301 0.63 7.91 16.65
N HIS A 302 0.81 7.10 15.61
CA HIS A 302 2.14 6.85 15.01
C HIS A 302 2.57 7.99 14.08
N VAL A 303 1.62 8.75 13.55
CA VAL A 303 1.83 9.94 12.70
C VAL A 303 0.83 11.03 13.10
N ASN A 304 1.24 12.30 13.03
CA ASN A 304 0.31 13.42 13.12
C ASN A 304 -0.64 13.41 11.90
N PRO A 305 -1.97 13.26 12.05
CA PRO A 305 -2.86 13.10 10.91
C PRO A 305 -2.91 14.32 9.97
N GLU A 306 -2.54 15.53 10.43
CA GLU A 306 -2.39 16.70 9.56
C GLU A 306 -1.27 16.56 8.52
N ASN A 307 -0.31 15.66 8.79
CA ASN A 307 0.81 15.33 7.92
C ASN A 307 0.55 14.04 7.11
N TYR A 308 -0.70 13.58 7.06
CA TYR A 308 -1.11 12.39 6.31
C TYR A 308 -1.96 12.80 5.10
N ILE A 309 -1.45 12.51 3.90
CA ILE A 309 -2.05 12.91 2.62
C ILE A 309 -2.40 11.65 1.82
N GLN A 310 -3.67 11.49 1.44
CA GLN A 310 -4.13 10.41 0.55
C GLN A 310 -4.29 10.90 -0.89
N VAL A 311 -3.86 10.12 -1.86
CA VAL A 311 -3.93 10.48 -3.29
C VAL A 311 -4.46 9.31 -4.10
N GLY A 312 -5.56 9.54 -4.84
CA GLY A 312 -6.11 8.57 -5.78
C GLY A 312 -7.44 7.93 -5.35
N LEU A 313 -7.98 8.36 -4.21
CA LEU A 313 -9.21 7.82 -3.61
C LEU A 313 -10.37 7.77 -4.60
N ARG A 314 -11.00 6.59 -4.75
CA ARG A 314 -12.12 6.35 -5.65
C ARG A 314 -12.83 5.03 -5.32
N GLY A 315 -14.00 4.83 -5.92
CA GLY A 315 -14.79 3.62 -5.71
C GLY A 315 -15.92 3.83 -4.70
N PRO A 316 -16.43 2.75 -4.07
CA PRO A 316 -17.63 2.80 -3.24
C PRO A 316 -17.41 3.39 -1.83
N TRP A 317 -16.16 3.65 -1.44
CA TRP A 317 -15.78 4.14 -0.11
C TRP A 317 -14.75 5.28 -0.22
N PRO A 318 -14.63 6.18 0.78
CA PRO A 318 -15.36 6.21 2.06
C PRO A 318 -16.80 6.74 1.95
N SER A 319 -17.61 6.47 2.97
CA SER A 319 -18.91 7.10 3.18
C SER A 319 -18.75 8.56 3.66
N PRO A 320 -19.84 9.37 3.75
CA PRO A 320 -19.78 10.71 4.31
C PRO A 320 -19.10 10.78 5.69
N GLU A 321 -19.36 9.80 6.55
CA GLU A 321 -18.76 9.70 7.90
C GLU A 321 -17.25 9.45 7.83
N GLY A 322 -16.78 8.68 6.85
CA GLY A 322 -15.36 8.48 6.61
C GLY A 322 -14.66 9.76 6.18
N PHE A 323 -15.28 10.52 5.25
CA PHE A 323 -14.79 11.85 4.87
C PHE A 323 -14.80 12.83 6.05
N GLU A 324 -15.85 12.83 6.86
CA GLU A 324 -15.91 13.63 8.09
C GLU A 324 -14.83 13.22 9.08
N TRP A 325 -14.58 11.93 9.25
CA TRP A 325 -13.51 11.45 10.13
C TRP A 325 -12.13 11.95 9.67
N MET A 326 -11.80 11.83 8.38
CA MET A 326 -10.54 12.35 7.85
C MET A 326 -10.40 13.86 8.11
N ARG A 327 -11.44 14.65 7.78
CA ARG A 327 -11.45 16.11 8.02
C ARG A 327 -11.34 16.46 9.50
N ASN A 328 -12.04 15.76 10.38
CA ASN A 328 -12.02 16.01 11.82
C ASN A 328 -10.65 15.71 12.46
N ASN A 329 -9.85 14.83 11.85
CA ASN A 329 -8.47 14.60 12.27
C ASN A 329 -7.47 15.52 11.56
N GLY A 330 -7.90 16.33 10.59
CA GLY A 330 -7.02 17.22 9.83
C GLY A 330 -6.29 16.56 8.66
N MET A 331 -6.64 15.31 8.30
CA MET A 331 -6.06 14.60 7.16
C MET A 331 -6.41 15.28 5.85
N ARG A 332 -5.52 15.11 4.88
CA ARG A 332 -5.72 15.59 3.50
C ARG A 332 -5.98 14.43 2.57
N TYR A 333 -6.82 14.64 1.58
CA TYR A 333 -7.18 13.59 0.62
C TYR A 333 -7.51 14.17 -0.74
N HIS A 334 -7.08 13.47 -1.78
CA HIS A 334 -7.29 13.81 -3.17
C HIS A 334 -8.02 12.68 -3.89
N THR A 335 -9.27 12.94 -4.23
CA THR A 335 -10.16 11.94 -4.85
C THR A 335 -10.15 12.05 -6.37
N LYS A 336 -10.56 11.00 -7.07
CA LYS A 336 -10.87 11.08 -8.51
C LYS A 336 -11.91 12.16 -8.82
N ALA A 337 -12.92 12.35 -7.97
CA ALA A 337 -13.94 13.39 -8.17
C ALA A 337 -13.35 14.81 -8.10
N GLU A 338 -12.30 15.01 -7.31
CA GLU A 338 -11.55 16.27 -7.30
C GLU A 338 -10.79 16.48 -8.61
N VAL A 339 -10.14 15.44 -9.13
CA VAL A 339 -9.47 15.47 -10.44
C VAL A 339 -10.46 15.79 -11.56
N GLU A 340 -11.67 15.21 -11.54
CA GLU A 340 -12.72 15.52 -12.52
C GLU A 340 -13.19 16.98 -12.44
N LYS A 341 -13.11 17.60 -11.26
CA LYS A 341 -13.52 18.98 -11.02
C LYS A 341 -12.43 20.02 -11.34
N LYS A 342 -11.19 19.78 -10.89
CA LYS A 342 -10.07 20.74 -10.93
C LYS A 342 -9.09 20.45 -12.07
N GLY A 343 -9.08 19.23 -12.61
CA GLY A 343 -8.04 18.71 -13.50
C GLY A 343 -6.86 18.11 -12.72
N TRP A 344 -6.15 17.18 -13.35
CA TRP A 344 -5.04 16.44 -12.74
C TRP A 344 -3.90 17.36 -12.28
N ASP A 345 -3.43 18.25 -13.14
CA ASP A 345 -2.29 19.12 -12.84
C ASP A 345 -2.52 19.99 -11.60
N ALA A 346 -3.75 20.48 -11.41
CA ALA A 346 -4.11 21.30 -10.25
C ALA A 346 -4.11 20.48 -8.94
N VAL A 347 -4.62 19.24 -8.99
CA VAL A 347 -4.64 18.35 -7.83
C VAL A 347 -3.22 17.91 -7.45
N VAL A 348 -2.36 17.63 -8.43
CA VAL A 348 -0.96 17.30 -8.18
C VAL A 348 -0.21 18.46 -7.53
N GLU A 349 -0.35 19.67 -8.05
CA GLU A 349 0.32 20.83 -7.47
C GLU A 349 -0.17 21.13 -6.05
N GLU A 350 -1.46 20.88 -5.77
CA GLU A 350 -2.01 20.94 -4.43
C GLU A 350 -1.34 19.88 -3.53
N ALA A 351 -1.37 18.60 -3.90
CA ALA A 351 -0.73 17.52 -3.14
C ALA A 351 0.77 17.76 -2.87
N LEU A 352 1.52 18.24 -3.88
CA LEU A 352 2.93 18.62 -3.74
C LEU A 352 3.12 19.81 -2.80
N THR A 353 2.27 20.83 -2.89
CA THR A 353 2.30 21.98 -1.98
C THR A 353 2.02 21.57 -0.54
N GLU A 354 1.08 20.64 -0.34
CA GLU A 354 0.76 20.09 0.97
C GLU A 354 1.92 19.29 1.56
N ALA A 355 2.57 18.45 0.75
CA ALA A 355 3.78 17.74 1.14
C ALA A 355 4.90 18.72 1.54
N ARG A 356 5.16 19.76 0.74
CA ARG A 356 6.16 20.82 1.01
C ARG A 356 5.89 21.61 2.29
N ASN A 357 4.63 21.81 2.63
CA ASN A 357 4.22 22.52 3.86
C ASN A 357 4.25 21.62 5.10
N GLY A 358 4.31 20.32 4.93
CA GLY A 358 4.46 19.33 5.99
C GLY A 358 5.92 19.16 6.45
N PRO A 359 6.22 18.07 7.17
CA PRO A 359 7.58 17.74 7.58
C PRO A 359 8.52 17.56 6.39
N GLU A 360 9.80 17.92 6.56
CA GLU A 360 10.83 17.68 5.54
C GLU A 360 10.97 16.20 5.19
N LYS A 361 10.80 15.33 6.20
CA LYS A 361 10.88 13.89 6.06
C LYS A 361 9.55 13.29 5.63
N LEU A 362 9.60 12.35 4.69
CA LEU A 362 8.40 11.65 4.20
C LEU A 362 8.57 10.14 4.21
N TYR A 363 7.49 9.47 4.58
CA TYR A 363 7.22 8.08 4.23
C TYR A 363 6.23 8.05 3.07
N ILE A 364 6.46 7.19 2.08
CA ILE A 364 5.53 7.02 0.95
C ILE A 364 5.00 5.60 0.97
N SER A 365 3.70 5.47 1.13
CA SER A 365 2.97 4.21 0.98
C SER A 365 2.34 4.15 -0.40
N PHE A 366 2.77 3.22 -1.24
CA PHE A 366 2.29 3.09 -2.61
C PHE A 366 1.55 1.76 -2.80
N ASP A 367 0.22 1.80 -2.72
CA ASP A 367 -0.64 0.73 -3.20
C ASP A 367 -0.67 0.77 -4.73
N VAL A 368 -0.36 -0.35 -5.38
CA VAL A 368 -0.39 -0.44 -6.84
C VAL A 368 -1.80 -0.33 -7.42
N ASP A 369 -2.85 -0.54 -6.63
CA ASP A 369 -4.25 -0.41 -7.03
C ASP A 369 -4.67 1.05 -7.26
N VAL A 370 -3.86 2.03 -6.83
CA VAL A 370 -4.02 3.44 -7.21
C VAL A 370 -3.91 3.62 -8.73
N ILE A 371 -3.13 2.76 -9.39
CA ILE A 371 -2.93 2.75 -10.83
C ILE A 371 -4.16 2.11 -11.50
N ASP A 372 -4.56 2.65 -12.65
CA ASP A 372 -5.69 2.09 -13.39
C ASP A 372 -5.45 0.60 -13.75
N PRO A 373 -6.46 -0.28 -13.60
CA PRO A 373 -6.35 -1.70 -13.96
C PRO A 373 -5.94 -1.97 -15.42
N ALA A 374 -6.10 -0.98 -16.32
CA ALA A 374 -5.54 -1.03 -17.66
C ALA A 374 -4.00 -1.10 -17.69
N PHE A 375 -3.32 -0.71 -16.61
CA PHE A 375 -1.87 -0.80 -16.44
C PHE A 375 -1.49 -1.84 -15.38
N ILE A 376 -2.17 -1.89 -14.23
CA ILE A 376 -1.91 -2.88 -13.17
C ILE A 376 -3.18 -3.69 -12.88
N PRO A 377 -3.46 -4.76 -13.66
CA PRO A 377 -4.57 -5.65 -13.39
C PRO A 377 -4.29 -6.61 -12.21
N GLY A 378 -3.01 -6.82 -11.88
CA GLY A 378 -2.56 -7.74 -10.84
C GLY A 378 -2.57 -7.11 -9.45
N THR A 379 -3.78 -6.92 -8.89
CA THR A 379 -4.03 -6.48 -7.51
C THR A 379 -5.36 -7.07 -7.04
N GLY A 380 -5.55 -7.22 -5.73
CA GLY A 380 -6.75 -7.80 -5.14
C GLY A 380 -8.02 -6.95 -5.37
N THR A 381 -7.91 -5.64 -5.22
CA THR A 381 -9.04 -4.69 -5.19
C THR A 381 -9.00 -3.65 -6.32
N PRO A 382 -8.96 -4.04 -7.60
CA PRO A 382 -8.78 -3.08 -8.69
C PRO A 382 -9.98 -2.11 -8.83
N VAL A 383 -9.72 -0.80 -8.82
CA VAL A 383 -10.74 0.24 -9.06
C VAL A 383 -10.48 1.00 -10.37
N PRO A 384 -11.39 0.99 -11.37
CA PRO A 384 -11.19 1.69 -12.63
C PRO A 384 -11.15 3.23 -12.53
N GLY A 385 -10.52 3.87 -13.52
CA GLY A 385 -10.35 5.32 -13.58
C GLY A 385 -9.24 5.83 -12.64
N GLY A 386 -8.19 5.03 -12.48
CA GLY A 386 -7.04 5.34 -11.64
C GLY A 386 -5.95 6.13 -12.36
N LEU A 387 -4.81 6.28 -11.69
CA LEU A 387 -3.66 6.97 -12.27
C LEU A 387 -3.07 6.17 -13.44
N THR A 388 -2.59 6.88 -14.44
CA THR A 388 -1.76 6.29 -15.49
C THR A 388 -0.30 6.27 -15.05
N MET A 389 0.50 5.39 -15.67
CA MET A 389 1.96 5.39 -15.43
C MET A 389 2.63 6.71 -15.79
N ARG A 390 2.04 7.49 -16.73
CA ARG A 390 2.55 8.82 -17.11
C ARG A 390 2.39 9.85 -16.00
N GLU A 391 1.44 9.64 -15.10
CA GLU A 391 1.12 10.54 -14.00
C GLU A 391 1.88 10.12 -12.73
N ALA A 392 1.89 8.81 -12.41
CA ALA A 392 2.50 8.30 -11.19
C ALA A 392 4.04 8.42 -11.18
N ILE A 393 4.72 8.08 -12.27
CA ILE A 393 6.19 8.11 -12.34
C ILE A 393 6.77 9.49 -12.03
N PRO A 394 6.37 10.59 -12.72
CA PRO A 394 6.93 11.90 -12.42
C PRO A 394 6.55 12.39 -11.02
N LEU A 395 5.36 12.04 -10.52
CA LEU A 395 4.89 12.43 -9.19
C LEU A 395 5.74 11.79 -8.07
N VAL A 396 5.90 10.47 -8.09
CA VAL A 396 6.72 9.74 -7.11
C VAL A 396 8.17 10.24 -7.15
N ARG A 397 8.72 10.43 -8.35
CA ARG A 397 10.08 10.95 -8.52
C ARG A 397 10.24 12.36 -7.94
N ALA A 398 9.27 13.25 -8.16
CA ALA A 398 9.31 14.61 -7.62
C ALA A 398 9.28 14.60 -6.09
N LEU A 399 8.37 13.84 -5.48
CA LEU A 399 8.27 13.71 -4.03
C LEU A 399 9.59 13.20 -3.41
N CYS A 400 10.18 12.15 -3.99
CA CYS A 400 11.44 11.60 -3.51
C CYS A 400 12.65 12.51 -3.75
N ALA A 401 12.58 13.43 -4.71
CA ALA A 401 13.63 14.43 -4.93
C ALA A 401 13.51 15.62 -3.95
N GLU A 402 12.27 16.06 -3.66
CA GLU A 402 12.00 17.24 -2.84
C GLU A 402 12.14 16.99 -1.34
N HIS A 403 11.99 15.74 -0.89
CA HIS A 403 11.89 15.37 0.53
C HIS A 403 12.95 14.38 0.99
N ASP A 404 13.25 14.40 2.29
CA ASP A 404 14.10 13.40 2.93
C ASP A 404 13.29 12.11 3.18
N ILE A 405 13.45 11.11 2.30
CA ILE A 405 12.66 9.88 2.38
C ILE A 405 13.15 9.01 3.53
N VAL A 406 12.30 8.79 4.53
CA VAL A 406 12.59 7.91 5.69
C VAL A 406 12.17 6.46 5.46
N GLY A 407 11.34 6.21 4.45
CA GLY A 407 10.94 4.87 4.04
C GLY A 407 10.00 4.92 2.85
N PHE A 408 9.87 3.79 2.17
CA PHE A 408 8.95 3.62 1.05
C PHE A 408 8.39 2.20 1.08
N GLU A 409 7.11 2.01 0.79
CA GLU A 409 6.56 0.68 0.51
C GLU A 409 5.83 0.62 -0.84
N LEU A 410 5.88 -0.56 -1.46
CA LEU A 410 5.16 -0.90 -2.68
C LEU A 410 4.36 -2.17 -2.45
N VAL A 411 3.05 -2.06 -2.23
CA VAL A 411 2.17 -3.14 -1.74
C VAL A 411 1.11 -3.53 -2.76
N GLU A 412 0.34 -4.57 -2.45
CA GLU A 412 -0.85 -5.04 -3.18
C GLU A 412 -0.60 -5.59 -4.60
N LEU A 413 0.68 -5.74 -4.99
CA LEU A 413 1.02 -6.41 -6.24
C LEU A 413 0.73 -7.91 -6.15
N ASP A 414 -0.31 -8.34 -6.85
CA ASP A 414 -0.64 -9.76 -7.04
C ASP A 414 -0.26 -10.23 -8.46
N PRO A 415 0.90 -10.88 -8.63
CA PRO A 415 1.31 -11.38 -9.93
C PRO A 415 0.44 -12.55 -10.43
N LEU A 416 -0.35 -13.20 -9.59
CA LEU A 416 -1.22 -14.31 -10.00
C LEU A 416 -2.46 -13.84 -10.77
N LEU A 417 -2.87 -12.59 -10.55
CA LEU A 417 -4.00 -11.96 -11.23
C LEU A 417 -3.61 -11.27 -12.54
N ASP A 418 -2.31 -11.17 -12.84
CA ASP A 418 -1.80 -10.70 -14.12
C ASP A 418 -1.25 -11.87 -14.97
N PRO A 419 -1.98 -12.33 -16.00
CA PRO A 419 -1.47 -13.39 -16.89
C PRO A 419 -0.32 -12.92 -17.80
N THR A 420 0.03 -11.62 -17.74
CA THR A 420 1.14 -11.02 -18.48
C THR A 420 2.30 -10.71 -17.52
N TYR A 421 3.14 -9.73 -17.87
CA TYR A 421 4.20 -9.23 -16.98
C TYR A 421 3.99 -7.75 -16.63
N ARG A 422 2.83 -7.20 -16.96
CA ARG A 422 2.57 -5.75 -17.02
C ARG A 422 2.54 -5.12 -15.63
N SER A 423 1.93 -5.78 -14.66
CA SER A 423 1.80 -5.33 -13.27
C SER A 423 3.18 -5.25 -12.63
N ALA A 424 3.95 -6.35 -12.67
CA ALA A 424 5.31 -6.38 -12.15
C ALA A 424 6.26 -5.40 -12.88
N LEU A 425 6.10 -5.23 -14.21
CA LEU A 425 6.85 -4.23 -14.97
C LEU A 425 6.56 -2.81 -14.45
N ASN A 426 5.29 -2.46 -14.35
CA ASN A 426 4.85 -1.12 -13.99
C ASN A 426 5.18 -0.78 -12.53
N ALA A 427 4.93 -1.71 -11.60
CA ALA A 427 5.36 -1.60 -10.21
C ALA A 427 6.89 -1.42 -10.10
N GLY A 428 7.68 -2.13 -10.92
CA GLY A 428 9.13 -1.91 -11.01
C GLY A 428 9.53 -0.50 -11.46
N TYR A 429 8.76 0.15 -12.33
CA TYR A 429 8.98 1.55 -12.73
C TYR A 429 8.58 2.56 -11.64
N ILE A 430 7.62 2.23 -10.78
CA ILE A 430 7.35 3.04 -9.57
C ILE A 430 8.54 2.96 -8.61
N MET A 431 9.07 1.77 -8.38
CA MET A 431 10.31 1.59 -7.60
C MET A 431 11.47 2.38 -8.21
N GLN A 432 11.64 2.38 -9.54
CA GLN A 432 12.63 3.25 -10.19
C GLN A 432 12.39 4.73 -9.89
N ALA A 433 11.16 5.20 -10.03
CA ALA A 433 10.83 6.61 -9.84
C ALA A 433 11.27 7.09 -8.45
N CYS A 434 10.98 6.30 -7.41
CA CYS A 434 11.43 6.57 -6.05
C CYS A 434 12.96 6.60 -5.94
N LEU A 435 13.65 5.52 -6.38
CA LEU A 435 15.11 5.44 -6.30
C LEU A 435 15.80 6.58 -7.06
N THR A 436 15.29 6.93 -8.24
CA THR A 436 15.79 8.06 -9.04
C THR A 436 15.58 9.38 -8.30
N GLY A 437 14.41 9.62 -7.68
CA GLY A 437 14.17 10.83 -6.88
C GLY A 437 15.11 10.94 -5.68
N VAL A 438 15.32 9.85 -4.93
CA VAL A 438 16.29 9.82 -3.82
C VAL A 438 17.72 10.12 -4.31
N ALA A 439 18.11 9.55 -5.46
CA ALA A 439 19.40 9.83 -6.09
C ALA A 439 19.52 11.30 -6.52
N MET A 440 18.49 11.86 -7.14
CA MET A 440 18.41 13.27 -7.53
C MET A 440 18.60 14.19 -6.33
N ARG A 441 17.92 13.92 -5.21
CA ARG A 441 18.12 14.68 -3.96
C ARG A 441 19.57 14.65 -3.49
N LYS A 442 20.20 13.47 -3.51
CA LYS A 442 21.61 13.29 -3.12
C LYS A 442 22.58 14.06 -4.04
N GLU A 443 22.23 14.24 -5.32
CA GLU A 443 22.96 15.08 -6.27
C GLU A 443 22.56 16.57 -6.22
N GLY A 444 21.58 16.95 -5.40
CA GLY A 444 21.12 18.34 -5.23
C GLY A 444 20.08 18.80 -6.26
N ILE A 445 19.44 17.89 -6.98
CA ILE A 445 18.38 18.18 -7.97
C ILE A 445 17.01 18.16 -7.29
N THR A 446 16.63 19.28 -6.66
CA THR A 446 15.42 19.37 -5.82
C THR A 446 14.49 20.54 -6.19
N ASP A 447 14.78 21.31 -7.25
CA ASP A 447 14.16 22.61 -7.55
C ASP A 447 13.04 22.56 -8.61
N GLY A 448 12.39 21.40 -8.79
CA GLY A 448 11.36 21.21 -9.81
C GLY A 448 11.90 20.98 -11.23
N LYS A 449 13.21 21.17 -11.48
CA LYS A 449 13.84 20.96 -12.80
C LYS A 449 14.28 19.51 -12.98
N TYR A 450 13.32 18.60 -12.95
CA TYR A 450 13.59 17.16 -13.01
C TYR A 450 13.89 16.63 -14.40
N LEU A 451 13.64 17.44 -15.44
CA LEU A 451 13.89 17.04 -16.82
C LEU A 451 15.24 17.56 -17.28
N SER A 452 16.06 16.67 -17.81
CA SER A 452 17.31 17.01 -18.47
C SER A 452 17.02 17.68 -19.81
N GLU A 453 17.64 18.82 -20.06
CA GLU A 453 17.57 19.53 -21.34
C GLU A 453 17.95 18.62 -22.53
N LEU A 454 18.89 17.68 -22.33
CA LEU A 454 19.31 16.73 -23.36
C LEU A 454 18.16 15.80 -23.78
N SER A 455 17.26 15.47 -22.85
CA SER A 455 16.11 14.61 -23.10
C SER A 455 14.91 15.35 -23.68
N THR A 456 14.75 16.64 -23.37
CA THR A 456 13.58 17.43 -23.79
C THR A 456 13.80 18.23 -25.08
N GLU A 457 15.01 18.74 -25.30
CA GLU A 457 15.30 19.68 -26.40
C GLU A 457 16.29 19.09 -27.44
N HIS A 458 16.64 17.81 -27.33
CA HIS A 458 17.59 17.11 -28.23
C HIS A 458 19.01 17.72 -28.29
N HIS A 459 19.28 18.81 -27.54
CA HIS A 459 20.54 19.58 -27.51
C HIS A 459 21.13 19.96 -28.90
N GLN A 460 20.33 20.33 -29.93
CA GLN A 460 20.88 20.84 -31.21
C GLN A 460 20.21 22.12 -31.71
N PRO A 461 21.00 23.15 -32.13
CA PRO A 461 22.16 23.05 -33.02
C PRO A 461 23.55 23.11 -32.38
N GLN A 462 23.73 23.77 -31.23
CA GLN A 462 25.06 24.21 -30.80
C GLN A 462 25.99 23.06 -30.37
N ALA A 463 25.56 22.19 -29.45
CA ALA A 463 26.39 21.08 -28.96
C ALA A 463 26.69 20.04 -30.05
N GLY A 464 25.72 19.77 -30.94
CA GLY A 464 25.92 18.94 -32.12
C GLY A 464 26.88 19.54 -33.16
N ILE A 465 26.77 20.85 -33.41
CA ILE A 465 27.70 21.59 -34.28
C ILE A 465 29.10 21.61 -33.68
N GLU A 466 29.23 21.84 -32.38
CA GLU A 466 30.51 21.80 -31.65
C GLU A 466 31.10 20.40 -31.65
N GLY A 467 30.32 19.37 -31.39
CA GLY A 467 30.75 17.97 -31.48
C GLY A 467 31.22 17.62 -32.88
N LYS A 468 30.50 18.05 -33.93
CA LYS A 468 30.92 17.88 -35.33
C LYS A 468 32.22 18.64 -35.63
N LYS A 469 32.36 19.90 -35.19
CA LYS A 469 33.61 20.70 -35.33
C LYS A 469 34.78 20.05 -34.60
N ALA A 470 34.52 19.42 -33.46
CA ALA A 470 35.49 18.69 -32.67
C ALA A 470 35.76 17.26 -33.19
N GLY A 471 35.23 16.89 -34.36
CA GLY A 471 35.47 15.57 -34.96
C GLY A 471 34.80 14.40 -34.24
N LYS A 472 33.81 14.65 -33.36
CA LYS A 472 33.10 13.60 -32.58
C LYS A 472 32.03 12.85 -33.37
N ARG A 473 31.81 13.20 -34.64
CA ARG A 473 30.89 12.45 -35.49
C ARG A 473 31.54 11.12 -35.80
N GLU A 474 30.82 10.02 -35.60
CA GLU A 474 31.35 8.69 -35.96
C GLU A 474 31.84 8.69 -37.40
N GLU A 475 33.05 8.16 -37.59
CA GLU A 475 33.59 7.89 -38.90
C GLU A 475 32.83 6.70 -39.49
N VAL A 476 32.38 6.86 -40.74
CA VAL A 476 31.74 5.75 -41.45
C VAL A 476 32.84 4.78 -41.85
N ASP A 477 32.90 3.64 -41.18
CA ASP A 477 33.72 2.50 -41.56
C ASP A 477 32.86 1.52 -42.41
N PRO A 478 33.03 1.47 -43.74
CA PRO A 478 32.29 0.56 -44.61
C PRO A 478 32.57 -0.91 -44.29
N ASP A 479 33.68 -1.20 -43.60
CA ASP A 479 34.12 -2.54 -43.26
C ASP A 479 33.72 -2.97 -41.84
N PHE A 480 33.02 -2.12 -41.07
CA PHE A 480 32.66 -2.35 -39.66
C PHE A 480 31.95 -3.69 -39.40
N ALA A 481 31.11 -4.14 -40.34
CA ALA A 481 30.34 -5.38 -40.22
C ALA A 481 31.09 -6.64 -40.70
N TYR A 482 32.25 -6.48 -41.34
CA TYR A 482 33.06 -7.61 -41.78
C TYR A 482 34.08 -7.97 -40.68
N PRO A 483 34.29 -9.27 -40.41
CA PRO A 483 35.39 -9.67 -39.55
C PRO A 483 36.68 -9.09 -40.13
N GLN A 484 37.39 -8.28 -39.34
CA GLN A 484 38.71 -7.83 -39.73
C GLN A 484 39.57 -9.07 -39.99
N ARG A 485 40.01 -9.24 -41.25
CA ARG A 485 40.78 -10.39 -41.70
C ARG A 485 42.22 -10.35 -41.19
#